data_AF-A0A938DX03-F1
#
_entry.id   AF-A0A938DX03-F1
#
_cell.length_a   1.000
_cell.length_b   1.000
_cell.length_c   1.000
_cell.angle_alpha   90.00
_cell.angle_beta   90.00
_cell.angle_gamma   90.00
#
_symmetry.space_group_name_H-M   'P 1'
#
loop_
_entity.id
_entity.type
_entity.pdbx_description
1 polymer ?
#
loop_
_entity_poly.entity_id
_entity_poly.type
_entity_poly.pdbx_seq_one_letter_code
_entity_poly.pdbx_strand_id
1 'polypeptide(L)' 'ATKDQARRAVAGFIDAYNTRRRHNSCEMLAPIAYERLLAERAAETDNQDRAA' A
#
# COMPACT_ATOMS: atom_id res chain seq x y z
N ALA A 1 16.10 -17.72 -19.38
CA ALA A 1 15.23 -17.48 -18.21
C ALA A 1 13.99 -18.37 -18.32
N THR A 2 13.57 -19.03 -17.23
CA THR A 2 12.33 -19.83 -17.20
C THR A 2 11.14 -18.98 -16.75
N LYS A 3 9.91 -19.46 -17.02
CA LYS A 3 8.68 -18.81 -16.54
C LYS A 3 8.67 -18.63 -15.02
N ASP A 4 9.20 -19.60 -14.29
CA ASP A 4 9.27 -19.54 -12.83
C ASP A 4 10.29 -18.53 -12.31
N GLN A 5 11.42 -18.38 -13.00
CA GLN A 5 12.38 -17.32 -12.70
C GLN A 5 11.76 -15.94 -12.92
N ALA A 6 11.00 -15.75 -14.01
CA ALA A 6 10.31 -14.50 -14.29
C ALA A 6 9.27 -14.16 -13.20
N ARG A 7 8.46 -15.14 -12.78
CA ARG A 7 7.48 -14.95 -11.69
C ARG A 7 8.14 -14.53 -10.38
N ARG A 8 9.27 -15.16 -10.02
CA ARG A 8 10.03 -14.78 -8.81
C ARG A 8 10.57 -13.37 -8.89
N ALA A 9 11.11 -12.97 -10.05
CA ALA A 9 11.60 -11.61 -10.26
C ALA A 9 10.47 -10.58 -10.13
N VAL A 10 9.32 -10.84 -10.74
CA VAL A 10 8.14 -9.96 -10.66
C VAL A 10 7.61 -9.87 -9.23
N ALA A 11 7.51 -10.99 -8.51
CA ALA A 11 7.08 -11.00 -7.12
C ALA A 11 8.02 -10.15 -6.24
N GLY A 12 9.34 -10.30 -6.41
CA GLY A 12 10.31 -9.49 -5.68
C GLY A 12 10.24 -8.00 -6.02
N PHE A 13 9.97 -7.66 -7.29
CA PHE A 13 9.75 -6.28 -7.70
C PHE A 13 8.50 -5.68 -7.04
N ILE A 14 7.36 -6.39 -7.08
CA ILE A 14 6.09 -5.93 -6.51
C ILE A 14 6.24 -5.70 -5.01
N ASP A 15 6.85 -6.65 -4.29
CA ASP A 15 7.09 -6.52 -2.86
C ASP A 15 7.92 -5.27 -2.52
N ALA A 16 9.07 -5.11 -3.20
CA ALA A 16 9.93 -3.95 -2.98
C ALA A 16 9.25 -2.62 -3.35
N TYR A 17 8.46 -2.60 -4.43
CA TYR A 17 7.72 -1.42 -4.86
C TYR A 17 6.68 -1.03 -3.80
N ASN A 18 5.83 -1.97 -3.38
CA ASN A 18 4.72 -1.70 -2.47
C ASN A 18 5.16 -1.39 -1.04
N THR A 19 6.31 -1.90 -0.60
CA THR A 19 6.78 -1.74 0.78
C THR A 19 7.84 -0.66 0.98
N ARG A 20 8.59 -0.28 -0.07
CA ARG A 20 9.74 0.65 0.06
C ARG A 20 9.66 1.90 -0.78
N ARG A 21 9.04 1.86 -1.98
CA ARG A 21 9.09 3.00 -2.89
C ARG A 21 8.08 4.06 -2.46
N ARG A 22 8.57 5.28 -2.22
CA ARG A 22 7.74 6.45 -1.92
C ARG A 22 7.14 7.05 -3.19
N HIS A 23 5.87 7.43 -3.15
CA HIS A 23 5.14 8.02 -4.29
C HIS A 23 4.39 9.30 -3.90
N ASN A 24 4.38 10.32 -4.76
CA ASN A 24 3.70 11.59 -4.49
C ASN A 24 2.17 11.44 -4.36
N SER A 25 1.55 10.59 -5.19
CA SER A 25 0.14 10.21 -5.07
C SER A 25 -0.21 9.43 -3.79
N CYS A 26 0.80 8.99 -3.03
CA CYS A 26 0.63 8.28 -1.76
C CYS A 26 1.12 9.15 -0.59
N GLU A 27 1.01 10.48 -0.68
CA GLU A 27 1.53 11.41 0.34
C GLU A 27 3.02 11.20 0.67
N MET A 28 3.81 10.82 -0.34
CA MET A 28 5.21 10.41 -0.17
C MET A 28 5.38 9.20 0.78
N LEU A 29 4.37 8.37 0.98
CA LEU A 29 4.49 7.07 1.65
C LEU A 29 4.70 5.95 0.63
N ALA A 30 5.07 4.78 1.13
CA ALA A 30 4.99 3.55 0.34
C ALA A 30 3.51 3.16 0.13
N PRO A 31 3.14 2.54 -1.00
CA PRO A 31 1.76 2.19 -1.31
C PRO A 31 1.03 1.47 -0.17
N ILE A 32 1.63 0.43 0.42
CA ILE A 32 0.98 -0.33 1.49
C ILE A 32 0.81 0.49 2.78
N ALA A 33 1.71 1.45 3.05
CA ALA A 33 1.60 2.33 4.20
C ALA A 33 0.49 3.36 4.00
N TYR A 34 0.34 3.86 2.77
CA TYR A 34 -0.72 4.79 2.42
C TYR A 34 -2.10 4.12 2.48
N GLU A 35 -2.24 2.88 2.00
CA GLU A 35 -3.50 2.14 2.14
C GLU A 35 -3.90 1.93 3.60
N ARG A 36 -2.94 1.65 4.49
CA ARG A 36 -3.19 1.55 5.94
C ARG A 36 -3.66 2.88 6.52
N LEU A 37 -3.00 3.98 6.16
CA LEU A 37 -3.41 5.32 6.57
C LEU A 37 -4.83 5.68 6.10
N LEU A 38 -5.20 5.30 4.87
CA LEU A 38 -6.56 5.49 4.37
C LEU A 38 -7.58 4.67 5.16
N ALA A 39 -7.25 3.42 5.50
CA ALA A 39 -8.12 2.57 6.32
C ALA A 39 -8.31 3.13 7.74
N GLU A 40 -7.25 3.66 8.35
CA GLU A 40 -7.31 4.34 9.66
C GLU A 40 -8.22 5.58 9.60
N ARG A 41 -8.01 6.45 8.61
CA ARG A 41 -8.85 7.65 8.41
C ARG A 41 -10.32 7.29 8.17
N ALA A 42 -10.60 6.23 7.40
CA ALA A 42 -11.96 5.79 7.16
C ALA A 42 -12.64 5.31 8.47
N ALA A 43 -11.93 4.54 9.29
CA ALA A 43 -12.44 4.09 10.58
C ALA A 43 -12.69 5.24 11.57
N GLU A 44 -11.85 6.28 11.54
CA GLU A 44 -12.06 7.50 12.34
C GLU A 44 -13.34 8.24 11.94
N THR A 45 -13.56 8.42 10.62
CA THR A 45 -14.79 9.05 10.10
C THR A 45 -16.03 8.26 10.50
N ASP A 46 -16.03 6.93 10.32
CA ASP A 46 -17.16 6.07 10.69
C ASP A 46 -17.51 6.17 12.18
N ASN A 47 -16.51 6.32 13.05
CA ASN A 47 -16.72 6.49 14.48
C ASN A 47 -17.34 7.85 14.83
N GLN A 48 -16.94 8.91 14.12
CA GLN A 48 -17.51 10.25 14.30
C GLN A 48 -18.97 10.30 13.88
N ASP A 49 -19.30 9.70 12.73
CA ASP A 49 -20.67 9.63 12.21
C ASP A 49 -21.62 8.87 13.15
N ARG A 50 -21.13 7.86 13.88
CA ARG A 50 -21.91 7.13 14.88
C ARG A 50 -22.13 7.89 16.19
N ALA A 51 -21.29 8.87 16.49
CA ALA A 51 -21.33 9.64 17.72
C ALA A 51 -22.19 10.93 17.61
N ALA A 52 -22.54 11.34 16.38
CA ALA A 52 -23.43 12.46 16.07
C ALA A 52 -24.90 12.04 16.03
#